data_AF-A0A166E6W2-F1
#
_entry.id   AF-A0A166E6W2-F1
#
_cell.length_a   1.000
_cell.length_b   1.000
_cell.length_c   1.000
_cell.angle_alpha   90.00
_cell.angle_beta   90.00
_cell.angle_gamma   90.00
#
_symmetry.space_group_name_H-M   'P 1'
#
loop_
_entity.id
_entity.type
_entity.pdbx_description
1 polymer ?
#
loop_
_entity_poly.entity_id
_entity_poly.type
_entity_poly.pdbx_seq_one_letter_code
_entity_poly.pdbx_strand_id
1 'polypeptide(L)'
;MPSKLTTAGHVSDSQITDAVVAYPLGRAIRLRIDLEGCYRGLPEFGRYSERSTPRELYYVHFEASPYENLRSEVYSSQVWQDRASPRGTVQWDEILYLECYERTVLKIELYSDHRYHGVAFRPVAELLTRSELKLCNRRASPGKPSYFLRLSASKIHTSDDNANKWRYDSQIGYKTENRHDEEHLNLRVPMNISTTCVSDSLHDLIRQLSSFMDAIHQLNVPFDTISISACAYWTQRWACTAYRGSLSQRAHHPRVNTLMASVVSITSAVLPVASTYLQRRAEYAAEIMTQLYWTTSIMDDFVYDGMSQDGCRNPEMELARLAWIIVTPDPTIGCSNTSASSNRHTISGTIVKDALLFALEAVVQSSDAFPPLKSAASGLLFFATSAEMASSNKKQVRDIYKRIDGLAASLQHGTVKGSPITPGHQEAIKALAEDIAYLNEELNEIVEERKSRFRRFFAAKRHRNALQDVVTQLDTARMDYIMAMATLDATTMADVHGHVKAITLVLNAQPVLAPGTRRADAVS
;
A
#
# COMPACT_ATOMS: atom_id res chain seq x y z
N MET A 1 2.11 -78.95 -35.23
CA MET A 1 1.66 -77.59 -35.62
C MET A 1 0.30 -77.35 -34.96
N PRO A 2 -0.03 -76.16 -34.40
CA PRO A 2 0.65 -74.87 -34.48
C PRO A 2 1.26 -74.36 -33.16
N SER A 3 2.17 -73.41 -33.33
CA SER A 3 3.01 -72.69 -32.37
C SER A 3 2.28 -71.52 -31.71
N LYS A 4 2.33 -71.44 -30.37
CA LYS A 4 1.93 -70.25 -29.60
C LYS A 4 3.05 -69.20 -29.68
N LEU A 5 2.77 -68.11 -30.39
CA LEU A 5 3.58 -66.89 -30.40
C LEU A 5 3.44 -66.19 -29.04
N THR A 6 4.54 -66.03 -28.31
CA THR A 6 4.61 -65.24 -27.08
C THR A 6 5.09 -63.85 -27.45
N THR A 7 4.18 -62.88 -27.50
CA THR A 7 4.50 -61.48 -27.77
C THR A 7 5.03 -60.84 -26.48
N ALA A 8 6.35 -60.73 -26.35
CA ALA A 8 6.99 -59.93 -25.31
C ALA A 8 6.74 -58.44 -25.62
N GLY A 9 5.87 -57.81 -24.84
CA GLY A 9 5.68 -56.36 -24.87
C GLY A 9 6.94 -55.68 -24.34
N HIS A 10 7.63 -54.96 -25.21
CA HIS A 10 8.70 -54.04 -24.84
C HIS A 10 8.07 -52.94 -23.97
N VAL A 11 8.27 -53.01 -22.66
CA VAL A 11 7.99 -51.90 -21.75
C VAL A 11 9.04 -50.85 -22.09
N SER A 12 8.64 -49.81 -22.81
CA SER A 12 9.45 -48.62 -22.99
C SER A 12 9.62 -47.97 -21.62
N ASP A 13 10.78 -48.16 -21.00
CA ASP A 13 11.24 -47.33 -19.89
C ASP A 13 11.28 -45.89 -20.38
N SER A 14 10.17 -45.18 -20.18
CA SER A 14 10.11 -43.74 -20.34
C SER A 14 11.11 -43.16 -19.34
N GLN A 15 12.30 -42.81 -19.82
CA GLN A 15 13.26 -42.02 -19.08
C GLN A 15 12.50 -40.79 -18.58
N ILE A 16 12.20 -40.78 -17.28
CA ILE A 16 11.69 -39.61 -16.59
C ILE A 16 12.83 -38.61 -16.71
N THR A 17 12.75 -37.73 -17.70
CA THR A 17 13.61 -36.56 -17.79
C THR A 17 13.36 -35.78 -16.52
N ASP A 18 14.32 -35.82 -15.58
CA ASP A 18 14.32 -35.03 -14.35
C ASP A 18 14.05 -33.57 -14.74
N ALA A 19 12.80 -33.14 -14.59
CA ALA A 19 12.41 -31.78 -14.86
C ALA A 19 13.11 -30.92 -13.80
N VAL A 20 14.15 -30.20 -14.21
CA VAL A 20 14.87 -29.26 -13.35
C VAL A 20 13.88 -28.16 -12.97
N VAL A 21 13.34 -28.26 -11.76
CA VAL A 21 12.46 -27.23 -11.20
C VAL A 21 13.27 -25.95 -11.08
N ALA A 22 12.82 -24.88 -11.75
CA ALA A 22 13.49 -23.60 -11.69
C ALA A 22 13.48 -23.07 -10.26
N TYR A 23 14.62 -22.51 -9.81
CA TYR A 23 14.70 -21.90 -8.49
C TYR A 23 13.77 -20.67 -8.44
N PRO A 24 13.07 -20.43 -7.31
CA PRO A 24 12.06 -19.37 -7.23
C PRO A 24 12.59 -17.94 -7.40
N LEU A 25 13.88 -17.73 -7.13
CA LEU A 25 14.58 -16.48 -7.41
C LEU A 25 15.06 -16.34 -8.86
N GLY A 26 14.70 -17.27 -9.75
CA GLY A 26 15.10 -17.27 -11.15
C GLY A 26 16.36 -18.10 -11.39
N ARG A 27 17.07 -17.79 -12.49
CA ARG A 27 18.28 -18.52 -12.85
C ARG A 27 19.44 -18.15 -11.93
N ALA A 28 20.31 -19.11 -11.63
CA ALA A 28 21.57 -18.81 -11.00
C ALA A 28 22.43 -17.97 -11.95
N ILE A 29 23.12 -16.97 -11.41
CA ILE A 29 23.98 -16.07 -12.16
C ILE A 29 25.26 -15.80 -11.38
N ARG A 30 26.31 -15.42 -12.09
CA ARG A 30 27.53 -14.89 -11.51
C ARG A 30 27.63 -13.41 -11.85
N LEU A 31 27.65 -12.57 -10.82
CA LEU A 31 27.85 -11.13 -10.94
C LEU A 31 29.33 -10.81 -10.89
N ARG A 32 29.80 -10.04 -11.88
CA ARG A 32 31.07 -9.32 -11.84
C ARG A 32 30.78 -7.93 -11.30
N ILE A 33 31.40 -7.56 -10.19
CA ILE A 33 31.24 -6.25 -9.54
C ILE A 33 32.57 -5.52 -9.65
N ASP A 34 32.62 -4.48 -10.46
CA ASP A 34 33.75 -3.55 -10.54
C ASP A 34 33.57 -2.48 -9.46
N LEU A 35 34.26 -2.63 -8.33
CA LEU A 35 34.18 -1.72 -7.19
C LEU A 35 35.24 -0.62 -7.34
N GLU A 36 34.80 0.60 -7.65
CA GLU A 36 35.69 1.74 -7.89
C GLU A 36 36.08 2.42 -6.58
N GLY A 37 35.10 2.95 -5.83
CA GLY A 37 35.40 3.82 -4.69
C GLY A 37 34.18 4.29 -3.91
N CYS A 38 34.41 4.94 -2.78
CA CYS A 38 33.42 5.69 -2.01
C CYS A 38 33.87 7.15 -1.94
N TYR A 39 33.12 8.08 -2.52
CA TYR A 39 33.63 9.43 -2.81
C TYR A 39 32.97 10.56 -1.99
N ARG A 40 32.03 10.25 -1.09
CA ARG A 40 31.35 11.27 -0.26
C ARG A 40 30.92 10.71 1.09
N GLY A 41 31.02 11.54 2.13
CA GLY A 41 30.36 11.32 3.41
C GLY A 41 31.14 10.52 4.45
N LEU A 42 32.32 9.99 4.09
CA LEU A 42 33.20 9.35 5.07
C LEU A 42 33.59 10.35 6.16
N PRO A 43 33.67 9.92 7.44
CA PRO A 43 34.02 10.82 8.53
C PRO A 43 35.34 11.52 8.21
N GLU A 44 35.35 12.86 8.28
CA GLU A 44 36.63 13.56 8.32
C GLU A 44 37.30 13.20 9.62
N PHE A 45 38.43 12.51 9.54
CA PHE A 45 39.31 12.40 10.69
C PHE A 45 39.70 13.80 11.10
N GLY A 46 39.19 14.21 12.27
CA GLY A 46 39.58 15.46 12.90
C GLY A 46 41.10 15.54 12.89
N ARG A 47 41.65 16.74 12.65
CA ARG A 47 43.09 17.03 12.66
C ARG A 47 43.64 16.89 14.09
N TYR A 48 43.43 15.74 14.73
CA TYR A 48 44.12 15.41 15.95
C TYR A 48 45.61 15.39 15.61
N SER A 49 46.35 16.18 16.40
CA SER A 49 47.76 16.51 16.26
C SER A 49 48.59 15.37 15.71
N GLU A 50 49.56 15.68 14.84
CA GLU A 50 50.49 14.86 14.03
C GLU A 50 51.08 13.54 14.61
N ARG A 51 50.71 13.12 15.82
CA ARG A 51 51.16 11.88 16.44
C ARG A 51 50.15 10.75 16.23
N SER A 52 50.40 10.00 15.16
CA SER A 52 50.24 8.54 15.07
C SER A 52 48.87 7.90 15.33
N THR A 53 47.73 8.56 15.05
CA THR A 53 46.49 7.79 14.96
C THR A 53 46.57 6.86 13.74
N PRO A 54 46.40 5.54 13.92
CA PRO A 54 46.30 4.63 12.78
C PRO A 54 45.16 5.11 11.89
N ARG A 55 45.41 5.13 10.57
CA ARG A 55 44.37 5.47 9.59
C ARG A 55 43.22 4.46 9.72
N GLU A 56 42.01 4.78 9.27
CA GLU A 56 40.99 3.72 9.16
C GLU A 56 41.22 2.92 7.88
N LEU A 57 41.09 1.61 8.02
CA LEU A 57 40.94 0.67 6.92
C LEU A 57 39.47 0.49 6.62
N TYR A 58 39.07 0.67 5.37
CA TYR A 58 37.70 0.49 4.90
C TYR A 58 37.59 -0.78 4.05
N TYR A 59 36.45 -1.45 4.16
CA TYR A 59 36.08 -2.55 3.25
C TYR A 59 34.57 -2.59 3.03
N VAL A 60 34.16 -3.16 1.90
CA VAL A 60 32.78 -3.37 1.49
C VAL A 60 32.47 -4.86 1.57
N HIS A 61 31.32 -5.19 2.14
CA HIS A 61 30.80 -6.54 2.24
C HIS A 61 29.55 -6.65 1.36
N PHE A 62 29.54 -7.62 0.45
CA PHE A 62 28.39 -7.95 -0.40
C PHE A 62 27.85 -9.30 0.03
N GLU A 63 26.56 -9.36 0.34
CA GLU A 63 25.87 -10.57 0.76
C GLU A 63 24.64 -10.80 -0.13
N ALA A 64 24.59 -11.97 -0.76
CA ALA A 64 23.46 -12.46 -1.54
C ALA A 64 22.61 -13.40 -0.70
N SER A 65 21.31 -13.12 -0.58
CA SER A 65 20.35 -14.05 0.00
C SER A 65 19.73 -14.91 -1.11
N PRO A 66 19.49 -16.23 -0.92
CA PRO A 66 19.63 -17.00 0.31
C PRO A 66 20.90 -17.87 0.39
N TYR A 67 21.52 -17.86 1.58
CA TYR A 67 22.77 -18.53 1.98
C TYR A 67 22.67 -20.06 1.88
N GLU A 68 22.97 -20.65 0.73
CA GLU A 68 23.04 -22.13 0.58
C GLU A 68 24.49 -22.65 0.62
N ASN A 69 25.47 -21.79 0.32
CA ASN A 69 26.89 -22.13 0.26
C ASN A 69 27.75 -20.97 0.74
N LEU A 70 28.96 -21.27 1.22
CA LEU A 70 30.00 -20.34 1.70
C LEU A 70 30.42 -19.21 0.71
N ARG A 71 29.83 -19.15 -0.50
CA ARG A 71 30.19 -18.22 -1.58
C ARG A 71 29.12 -17.18 -1.92
N SER A 72 28.05 -17.09 -1.13
CA SER A 72 27.06 -16.01 -1.27
C SER A 72 27.51 -14.69 -0.61
N GLU A 73 28.76 -14.61 -0.17
CA GLU A 73 29.37 -13.42 0.40
C GLU A 73 30.69 -13.13 -0.31
N VAL A 74 30.97 -11.86 -0.56
CA VAL A 74 32.28 -11.41 -1.04
C VAL A 74 32.68 -10.12 -0.32
N TYR A 75 33.94 -10.08 0.07
CA TYR A 75 34.55 -8.95 0.77
C TYR A 75 35.53 -8.26 -0.17
N SER A 76 35.50 -6.94 -0.15
CA SER A 76 36.56 -6.16 -0.76
C SER A 76 37.89 -6.36 -0.03
N SER A 77 38.97 -5.99 -0.70
CA SER A 77 40.22 -5.68 -0.01
C SER A 77 40.04 -4.57 1.03
N GLN A 78 40.88 -4.56 2.05
CA GLN A 78 40.95 -3.46 3.00
C GLN A 78 41.85 -2.36 2.44
N VAL A 79 41.30 -1.16 2.32
CA VAL A 79 42.01 0.00 1.77
C VAL A 79 42.04 1.14 2.76
N TRP A 80 43.18 1.82 2.80
CA TRP A 80 43.34 3.01 3.62
C TRP A 80 42.66 4.19 2.93
N GLN A 81 42.12 5.11 3.73
CA GLN A 81 41.77 6.43 3.21
C GLN A 81 43.03 7.12 2.69
N ASP A 82 43.10 7.36 1.38
CA ASP A 82 44.30 7.88 0.74
C ASP A 82 44.54 9.34 1.13
N ARG A 83 45.82 9.72 1.25
CA ARG A 83 46.26 11.11 1.41
C ARG A 83 46.15 11.91 0.11
N ALA A 84 46.29 11.25 -1.04
CA ALA A 84 46.27 11.92 -2.34
C ALA A 84 44.85 12.16 -2.87
N SER A 85 43.88 11.35 -2.46
CA SER A 85 42.48 11.51 -2.87
C SER A 85 41.79 12.66 -2.13
N PRO A 86 40.73 13.25 -2.71
CA PRO A 86 39.92 14.26 -2.03
C PRO A 86 39.50 13.77 -0.64
N ARG A 87 39.49 14.67 0.36
CA ARG A 87 39.13 14.31 1.74
C ARG A 87 37.79 13.58 1.78
N GLY A 88 37.71 12.50 2.55
CA GLY A 88 36.47 11.72 2.65
C GLY A 88 36.26 10.72 1.53
N THR A 89 37.32 10.33 0.80
CA THR A 89 37.24 9.34 -0.28
C THR A 89 38.12 8.12 -0.06
N VAL A 90 37.66 6.97 -0.57
CA VAL A 90 38.37 5.68 -0.56
C VAL A 90 38.24 5.07 -1.96
N GLN A 91 39.30 4.46 -2.47
CA GLN A 91 39.33 3.83 -3.79
C GLN A 91 39.81 2.37 -3.63
N TRP A 92 39.08 1.44 -4.23
CA TRP A 92 39.40 0.01 -4.23
C TRP A 92 39.95 -0.45 -5.59
N ASP A 93 39.36 0.01 -6.70
CA ASP A 93 39.67 -0.41 -8.07
C ASP A 93 39.79 -1.94 -8.24
N GLU A 94 38.85 -2.68 -7.66
CA GLU A 94 38.88 -4.14 -7.62
C GLU A 94 37.70 -4.75 -8.38
N ILE A 95 37.88 -6.01 -8.78
CA ILE A 95 36.83 -6.80 -9.44
C ILE A 95 36.47 -7.94 -8.50
N LEU A 96 35.23 -7.93 -8.02
CA LEU A 96 34.66 -8.98 -7.19
C LEU A 96 33.73 -9.87 -8.02
N TYR A 97 33.56 -11.11 -7.57
CA TYR A 97 32.62 -12.06 -8.16
C TYR A 97 31.68 -12.59 -7.09
N LEU A 98 30.37 -12.53 -7.35
CA LEU A 98 29.33 -12.99 -6.44
C LEU A 98 28.38 -13.93 -7.17
N GLU A 99 28.13 -15.11 -6.60
CA GLU A 99 27.13 -16.05 -7.10
C GLU A 99 25.79 -15.78 -6.41
N CYS A 100 24.73 -15.60 -7.21
CA CYS A 100 23.38 -15.32 -6.70
C CYS A 100 22.30 -15.71 -7.72
N TYR A 101 21.04 -15.37 -7.45
CA TYR A 101 19.94 -15.55 -8.39
C TYR A 101 19.48 -14.21 -9.00
N GLU A 102 18.83 -14.27 -10.16
CA GLU A 102 18.37 -13.07 -10.90
C GLU A 102 17.48 -12.13 -10.08
N ARG A 103 16.67 -12.66 -9.16
CA ARG A 103 15.74 -11.90 -8.31
C ARG A 103 16.21 -11.73 -6.86
N THR A 104 17.47 -12.05 -6.58
CA THR A 104 18.05 -11.83 -5.25
C THR A 104 18.07 -10.34 -4.90
N VAL A 105 17.78 -10.02 -3.64
CA VAL A 105 18.13 -8.73 -3.04
C VAL A 105 19.49 -8.86 -2.37
N LEU A 106 20.43 -8.02 -2.77
CA LEU A 106 21.78 -7.94 -2.22
C LEU A 106 21.80 -6.99 -1.03
N LYS A 107 22.53 -7.36 0.01
CA LYS A 107 22.90 -6.48 1.12
C LYS A 107 24.35 -6.05 0.93
N ILE A 108 24.58 -4.74 0.95
CA ILE A 108 25.87 -4.12 0.66
C ILE A 108 26.22 -3.24 1.85
N GLU A 109 27.28 -3.60 2.57
CA GLU A 109 27.67 -2.93 3.82
C GLU A 109 29.06 -2.32 3.71
N LEU A 110 29.25 -1.14 4.29
CA LEU A 110 30.53 -0.48 4.40
C LEU A 110 31.00 -0.50 5.86
N TYR A 111 32.22 -0.97 6.06
CA TYR A 111 32.87 -1.08 7.37
C TYR A 111 34.18 -0.31 7.41
N SER A 112 34.60 0.09 8.62
CA SER A 112 35.97 0.51 8.91
C SER A 112 36.47 -0.07 10.22
N ASP A 113 37.59 -0.80 10.24
CA ASP A 113 38.21 -1.32 11.48
C ASP A 113 37.18 -1.76 12.57
N HIS A 114 36.20 -2.58 12.16
CA HIS A 114 35.04 -3.08 12.93
C HIS A 114 33.84 -2.13 13.18
N ARG A 115 33.91 -0.88 12.75
CA ARG A 115 32.79 0.07 12.78
C ARG A 115 31.94 -0.06 11.52
N TYR A 116 30.64 -0.14 11.74
CA TYR A 116 29.64 -0.13 10.67
C TYR A 116 29.32 1.31 10.25
N HIS A 117 29.48 1.62 8.97
CA HIS A 117 29.15 2.94 8.42
C HIS A 117 27.77 2.99 7.81
N GLY A 118 27.40 2.02 6.98
CA GLY A 118 26.09 2.03 6.35
C GLY A 118 25.80 0.78 5.55
N VAL A 119 24.54 0.65 5.14
CA VAL A 119 24.04 -0.43 4.31
C VAL A 119 23.20 0.11 3.16
N ALA A 120 23.21 -0.62 2.05
CA ALA A 120 22.18 -0.57 1.03
C ALA A 120 21.63 -1.98 0.79
N PHE A 121 20.36 -2.04 0.42
CA PHE A 121 19.70 -3.27 0.00
C PHE A 121 19.21 -3.06 -1.43
N ARG A 122 19.64 -3.89 -2.38
CA ARG A 122 19.38 -3.65 -3.81
C ARG A 122 19.04 -4.94 -4.55
N PRO A 123 17.94 -4.97 -5.31
CA PRO A 123 17.71 -6.05 -6.27
C PRO A 123 18.89 -6.14 -7.24
N VAL A 124 19.26 -7.37 -7.61
CA VAL A 124 20.29 -7.64 -8.63
C VAL A 124 20.03 -6.85 -9.92
N ALA A 125 18.77 -6.81 -10.37
CA ALA A 125 18.38 -6.07 -11.57
C ALA A 125 18.69 -4.55 -11.48
N GLU A 126 18.55 -3.95 -10.30
CA GLU A 126 18.90 -2.56 -10.07
C GLU A 126 20.43 -2.37 -10.08
N LEU A 127 21.18 -3.28 -9.45
CA LEU A 127 22.64 -3.23 -9.42
C LEU A 127 23.25 -3.28 -10.83
N LEU A 128 22.66 -4.05 -11.74
CA LEU A 128 23.09 -4.17 -13.13
C LEU A 128 22.87 -2.90 -13.97
N THR A 129 22.04 -1.96 -13.51
CA THR A 129 21.70 -0.75 -14.25
C THR A 129 22.26 0.54 -13.64
N ARG A 130 22.77 0.47 -12.41
CA ARG A 130 23.25 1.65 -11.67
C ARG A 130 24.74 1.56 -11.37
N SER A 131 25.42 2.70 -11.53
CA SER A 131 26.84 2.84 -11.21
C SER A 131 27.11 3.42 -9.81
N GLU A 132 26.05 3.87 -9.12
CA GLU A 132 26.17 4.57 -7.84
C GLU A 132 25.11 4.10 -6.84
N LEU A 133 25.56 3.84 -5.61
CA LEU A 133 24.74 3.37 -4.51
C LEU A 133 24.88 4.28 -3.30
N LYS A 134 23.74 4.78 -2.84
CA LYS A 134 23.66 5.49 -1.57
C LYS A 134 23.57 4.49 -0.42
N LEU A 135 24.60 4.43 0.42
CA LEU A 135 24.62 3.69 1.67
C LEU A 135 24.12 4.58 2.80
N CYS A 136 23.29 4.01 3.66
CA CYS A 136 22.67 4.74 4.75
C CYS A 136 23.02 4.13 6.09
N ASN A 137 23.35 4.99 7.05
CA ASN A 137 23.67 4.58 8.40
C ASN A 137 22.38 4.40 9.21
N ARG A 138 22.00 3.16 9.52
CA ARG A 138 20.80 2.86 10.31
C ARG A 138 20.79 3.54 11.71
N ARG A 139 21.96 3.83 12.26
CA ARG A 139 22.13 4.47 13.58
C ARG A 139 22.32 6.00 13.49
N ALA A 140 22.25 6.58 12.30
CA ALA A 140 22.38 8.01 12.14
C ALA A 140 21.13 8.75 12.59
N SER A 141 21.31 9.79 13.40
CA SER A 141 20.32 10.84 13.55
C SER A 141 20.02 11.47 12.18
N PRO A 142 18.80 11.98 11.98
CA PRO A 142 18.45 12.77 10.79
C PRO A 142 19.52 13.84 10.53
N GLY A 143 20.11 13.84 9.33
CA GLY A 143 21.14 14.81 8.93
C GLY A 143 22.59 14.31 8.93
N LYS A 144 22.90 13.08 9.35
CA LYS A 144 24.26 12.54 9.11
C LYS A 144 24.49 12.32 7.60
N PRO A 145 25.75 12.46 7.14
CA PRO A 145 26.09 12.24 5.75
C PRO A 145 25.72 10.82 5.30
N SER A 146 25.15 10.72 4.09
CA SER A 146 25.04 9.44 3.39
C SER A 146 26.34 9.17 2.65
N TYR A 147 26.71 7.90 2.54
CA TYR A 147 27.89 7.48 1.80
C TYR A 147 27.47 7.09 0.39
N PHE A 148 28.30 7.43 -0.60
CA PHE A 148 28.04 7.09 -2.00
C PHE A 148 29.13 6.16 -2.50
N LEU A 149 28.74 4.91 -2.72
CA LEU A 149 29.58 3.86 -3.25
C LEU A 149 29.43 3.84 -4.77
N ARG A 150 30.55 3.91 -5.49
CA ARG A 150 30.63 3.82 -6.94
C ARG A 150 31.10 2.41 -7.31
N LEU A 151 30.26 1.71 -8.06
CA LEU A 151 30.55 0.39 -8.57
C LEU A 151 29.79 0.17 -9.86
N SER A 152 30.21 -0.74 -10.70
CA SER A 152 29.37 -1.26 -11.79
C SER A 152 29.23 -2.76 -11.66
N ALA A 153 28.09 -3.31 -12.09
CA ALA A 153 27.86 -4.74 -12.07
C ALA A 153 27.48 -5.25 -13.47
N SER A 154 28.00 -6.41 -13.83
CA SER A 154 27.64 -7.10 -15.07
C SER A 154 27.38 -8.58 -14.81
N LYS A 155 26.47 -9.17 -15.60
CA LYS A 155 26.17 -10.59 -15.55
C LYS A 155 27.18 -11.35 -16.40
N ILE A 156 27.84 -12.34 -15.81
CA ILE A 156 28.67 -13.30 -16.55
C ILE A 156 27.76 -14.41 -17.05
N HIS A 157 27.72 -14.60 -18.36
CA HIS A 157 27.03 -15.76 -18.94
C HIS A 157 27.81 -17.03 -18.60
N THR A 158 27.32 -17.79 -17.63
CA THR A 158 27.70 -19.19 -17.48
C THR A 158 27.05 -19.95 -18.64
N SER A 159 27.84 -20.27 -19.66
CA SER A 159 27.41 -21.27 -20.66
C SER A 159 26.99 -22.53 -19.90
N ASP A 160 25.78 -23.03 -20.18
CA ASP A 160 25.17 -24.18 -19.49
C ASP A 160 26.10 -25.42 -19.52
N ASP A 161 26.94 -25.54 -20.55
CA ASP A 161 27.89 -26.65 -20.72
C ASP A 161 29.05 -26.65 -19.71
N ASN A 162 29.31 -25.51 -19.04
CA ASN A 162 30.44 -25.36 -18.10
C ASN A 162 30.02 -25.14 -16.65
N ALA A 163 28.73 -25.24 -16.31
CA ALA A 163 28.25 -25.05 -14.94
C ALA A 163 28.97 -25.95 -13.91
N ASN A 164 29.42 -27.14 -14.33
CA ASN A 164 30.18 -28.06 -13.47
C ASN A 164 31.69 -27.74 -13.37
N LYS A 165 32.26 -26.99 -14.33
CA LYS A 165 33.72 -26.74 -14.39
C LYS A 165 34.17 -25.63 -13.44
N TRP A 166 33.33 -24.63 -13.20
CA TRP A 166 33.67 -23.46 -12.38
C TRP A 166 33.86 -23.73 -10.89
N ARG A 167 33.37 -24.87 -10.37
CA ARG A 167 33.58 -25.25 -8.97
C ARG A 167 35.07 -25.44 -8.63
N TYR A 168 35.91 -25.83 -9.59
CA TYR A 168 37.32 -26.15 -9.36
C TYR A 168 38.26 -24.93 -9.42
N ASP A 169 38.06 -23.99 -10.36
CA ASP A 169 39.05 -22.91 -10.59
C ASP A 169 39.03 -21.81 -9.51
N SER A 170 37.95 -21.72 -8.74
CA SER A 170 37.76 -20.73 -7.67
C SER A 170 38.41 -21.15 -6.34
N GLN A 171 38.95 -22.36 -6.23
CA GLN A 171 39.75 -22.81 -5.08
C GLN A 171 41.22 -22.40 -5.14
N ILE A 172 41.72 -21.89 -6.27
CA ILE A 172 43.16 -21.64 -6.47
C ILE A 172 43.65 -20.34 -5.75
N GLY A 173 42.74 -19.48 -5.27
CA GLY A 173 43.09 -18.18 -4.67
C GLY A 173 43.21 -18.12 -3.14
N TYR A 174 42.65 -19.08 -2.39
CA TYR A 174 42.65 -19.04 -0.93
C TYR A 174 43.28 -20.31 -0.35
N LYS A 175 44.60 -20.28 -0.16
CA LYS A 175 45.33 -21.28 0.65
C LYS A 175 44.96 -21.10 2.13
N THR A 176 43.81 -21.62 2.53
CA THR A 176 43.54 -21.98 3.92
C THR A 176 43.10 -23.43 3.91
N GLU A 177 44.02 -24.31 4.33
CA GLU A 177 43.79 -25.74 4.55
C GLU A 177 42.62 -25.92 5.53
N ASN A 178 41.46 -26.35 5.02
CA ASN A 178 40.48 -27.06 5.82
C ASN A 178 39.87 -28.14 4.94
N ARG A 179 40.40 -29.36 5.09
CA ARG A 179 39.81 -30.60 4.60
C ARG A 179 38.61 -30.91 5.48
N HIS A 180 37.42 -30.51 5.05
CA HIS A 180 36.18 -31.12 5.51
C HIS A 180 35.29 -31.43 4.31
N ASP A 181 35.00 -32.73 4.22
CA ASP A 181 34.05 -33.47 3.39
C ASP A 181 33.21 -32.68 2.39
N GLU A 182 33.52 -32.96 1.12
CA GLU A 182 32.83 -32.50 -0.08
C GLU A 182 31.54 -33.34 -0.27
N GLU A 183 30.56 -33.17 0.62
CA GLU A 183 29.21 -33.72 0.41
C GLU A 183 28.47 -32.89 -0.63
N HIS A 184 28.32 -33.49 -1.82
CA HIS A 184 27.68 -32.91 -2.99
C HIS A 184 26.20 -32.55 -2.76
N LEU A 185 25.89 -31.27 -2.56
CA LEU A 185 24.52 -30.71 -2.59
C LEU A 185 24.04 -30.44 -4.04
N ASN A 186 24.00 -31.46 -4.88
CA ASN A 186 22.85 -31.53 -5.78
C ASN A 186 21.72 -32.00 -4.87
N LEU A 187 20.76 -31.11 -4.58
CA LEU A 187 19.60 -31.42 -3.75
C LEU A 187 18.70 -32.46 -4.47
N ARG A 188 19.19 -33.69 -4.65
CA ARG A 188 18.42 -34.88 -5.04
C ARG A 188 17.66 -35.34 -3.80
N VAL A 189 16.80 -34.47 -3.29
CA VAL A 189 15.80 -34.88 -2.30
C VAL A 189 14.74 -35.65 -3.08
N PRO A 190 14.46 -36.92 -2.74
CA PRO A 190 13.34 -37.64 -3.32
C PRO A 190 12.06 -36.83 -3.02
N MET A 191 11.48 -36.20 -4.05
CA MET A 191 10.24 -35.44 -3.89
C MET A 191 9.10 -36.42 -3.58
N ASN A 192 8.74 -36.55 -2.30
CA ASN A 192 7.48 -37.18 -1.93
C ASN A 192 6.31 -36.25 -2.28
N ILE A 193 5.16 -36.80 -2.69
CA ILE A 193 3.99 -36.08 -3.22
C ILE A 193 3.49 -34.95 -2.29
N SER A 194 3.71 -35.02 -0.98
CA SER A 194 3.33 -33.94 -0.04
C SER A 194 4.22 -32.68 -0.14
N THR A 195 5.41 -32.78 -0.74
CA THR A 195 6.37 -31.66 -0.84
C THR A 195 6.08 -30.73 -2.02
N THR A 196 5.35 -31.20 -3.05
CA THR A 196 5.07 -30.40 -4.26
C THR A 196 4.16 -29.20 -3.96
N CYS A 197 3.06 -29.39 -3.21
CA CYS A 197 2.12 -28.30 -2.86
C CYS A 197 2.80 -27.17 -2.05
N VAL A 198 3.68 -27.54 -1.12
CA VAL A 198 4.45 -26.58 -0.31
C VAL A 198 5.48 -25.86 -1.18
N SER A 199 6.14 -26.58 -2.10
CA SER A 199 7.11 -26.00 -3.01
C SER A 199 6.48 -25.00 -3.99
N ASP A 200 5.29 -25.30 -4.52
CA ASP A 200 4.59 -24.39 -5.44
C ASP A 200 4.16 -23.10 -4.74
N SER A 201 3.56 -23.24 -3.55
CA SER A 201 3.10 -22.09 -2.75
C SER A 201 4.25 -21.15 -2.40
N LEU A 202 5.42 -21.70 -2.07
CA LEU A 202 6.56 -20.89 -1.71
C LEU A 202 7.28 -20.31 -2.92
N HIS A 203 7.33 -21.05 -4.02
CA HIS A 203 7.83 -20.52 -5.28
C HIS A 203 7.01 -19.29 -5.70
N ASP A 204 5.69 -19.36 -5.57
CA ASP A 204 4.80 -18.22 -5.77
C ASP A 204 5.05 -17.10 -4.76
N LEU A 205 5.26 -17.41 -3.48
CA LEU A 205 5.57 -16.40 -2.46
C LEU A 205 6.81 -15.58 -2.83
N ILE A 206 7.93 -16.24 -3.15
CA ILE A 206 9.20 -15.58 -3.47
C ILE A 206 9.08 -14.76 -4.76
N ARG A 207 8.39 -15.29 -5.78
CA ARG A 207 8.10 -14.57 -7.02
C ARG A 207 7.26 -13.33 -6.76
N GLN A 208 6.19 -13.44 -5.99
CA GLN A 208 5.29 -12.33 -5.69
C GLN A 208 5.94 -11.28 -4.81
N LEU A 209 6.75 -11.67 -3.83
CA LEU A 209 7.56 -10.73 -3.04
C LEU A 209 8.49 -9.92 -3.94
N SER A 210 9.15 -10.56 -4.91
CA SER A 210 10.01 -9.88 -5.87
C SER A 210 9.22 -8.83 -6.68
N SER A 211 8.08 -9.21 -7.24
CA SER A 211 7.22 -8.28 -7.97
C SER A 211 6.65 -7.16 -7.09
N PHE A 212 6.34 -7.45 -5.83
CA PHE A 212 5.85 -6.45 -4.88
C PHE A 212 6.93 -5.43 -4.52
N MET A 213 8.18 -5.89 -4.35
CA MET A 213 9.34 -5.01 -4.18
C MET A 213 9.52 -4.09 -5.38
N ASP A 214 9.43 -4.61 -6.60
CA ASP A 214 9.52 -3.82 -7.82
C ASP A 214 8.43 -2.74 -7.86
N ALA A 215 7.19 -3.12 -7.51
CA ALA A 215 6.07 -2.19 -7.42
C ALA A 215 6.32 -1.07 -6.39
N ILE A 216 6.85 -1.39 -5.20
CA ILE A 216 7.17 -0.39 -4.17
C ILE A 216 8.29 0.56 -4.65
N HIS A 217 9.34 0.04 -5.29
CA HIS A 217 10.42 0.88 -5.82
C HIS A 217 9.91 1.87 -6.87
N GLN A 218 8.91 1.48 -7.67
CA GLN A 218 8.29 2.35 -8.67
C GLN A 218 7.46 3.49 -8.07
N LEU A 219 7.03 3.41 -6.81
CA LEU A 219 6.15 4.43 -6.22
C LEU A 219 6.85 5.78 -6.02
N ASN A 220 8.18 5.86 -6.01
CA ASN A 220 8.97 7.11 -5.84
C ASN A 220 8.56 7.97 -4.63
N VAL A 221 7.92 7.38 -3.61
CA VAL A 221 7.44 8.14 -2.45
C VAL A 221 8.61 8.33 -1.45
N PRO A 222 8.71 9.48 -0.76
CA PRO A 222 9.75 9.76 0.23
C PRO A 222 9.58 8.95 1.54
N PHE A 223 9.56 7.63 1.44
CA PHE A 223 9.70 6.77 2.62
C PHE A 223 11.15 6.63 3.03
N ASP A 224 11.34 6.13 4.25
CA ASP A 224 12.59 5.49 4.63
C ASP A 224 12.81 4.25 3.75
N THR A 225 13.35 4.49 2.55
CA THR A 225 13.60 3.49 1.51
C THR A 225 14.51 2.39 2.03
N ILE A 226 15.36 2.71 3.02
CA ILE A 226 16.30 1.77 3.63
C ILE A 226 15.52 0.79 4.49
N SER A 227 14.61 1.26 5.33
CA SER A 227 13.77 0.40 6.17
C SER A 227 12.93 -0.55 5.32
N ILE A 228 12.28 -0.05 4.28
CA ILE A 228 11.49 -0.87 3.34
C ILE A 228 12.38 -1.92 2.66
N SER A 229 13.51 -1.50 2.08
CA SER A 229 14.41 -2.41 1.36
C SER A 229 15.06 -3.45 2.30
N ALA A 230 15.34 -3.07 3.55
CA ALA A 230 15.79 -3.98 4.59
C ALA A 230 14.72 -5.01 4.93
N CYS A 231 13.48 -4.57 5.15
CA CYS A 231 12.35 -5.48 5.37
C CYS A 231 12.23 -6.47 4.22
N ALA A 232 12.37 -5.98 2.98
CA ALA A 232 12.33 -6.78 1.77
C ALA A 232 13.42 -7.85 1.70
N TYR A 233 14.67 -7.46 1.96
CA TYR A 233 15.80 -8.38 2.05
C TYR A 233 15.57 -9.48 3.09
N TRP A 234 15.19 -9.11 4.32
CA TRP A 234 14.96 -10.06 5.40
C TRP A 234 13.75 -10.94 5.14
N THR A 235 12.68 -10.40 4.55
CA THR A 235 11.49 -11.17 4.15
C THR A 235 11.88 -12.24 3.13
N GLN A 236 12.64 -11.87 2.09
CA GLN A 236 13.11 -12.82 1.09
C GLN A 236 14.04 -13.88 1.72
N ARG A 237 14.96 -13.47 2.60
CA ARG A 237 15.87 -14.38 3.32
C ARG A 237 15.09 -15.41 4.13
N TRP A 238 14.23 -14.96 5.03
CA TRP A 238 13.49 -15.84 5.94
C TRP A 238 12.48 -16.72 5.21
N ALA A 239 11.83 -16.20 4.17
CA ALA A 239 11.00 -17.03 3.30
C ALA A 239 11.80 -18.18 2.66
N CYS A 240 12.99 -17.90 2.14
CA CYS A 240 13.86 -18.93 1.56
C CYS A 240 14.42 -19.88 2.61
N THR A 241 14.71 -19.41 3.82
CA THR A 241 15.16 -20.28 4.90
C THR A 241 14.05 -21.21 5.37
N ALA A 242 12.84 -20.67 5.56
CA ALA A 242 11.66 -21.45 5.90
C ALA A 242 11.32 -22.49 4.80
N TYR A 243 11.58 -22.16 3.52
CA TYR A 243 11.52 -23.12 2.41
C TYR A 243 12.34 -24.36 2.70
N ARG A 244 13.62 -24.13 2.98
CA ARG A 244 14.64 -25.15 3.04
C ARG A 244 14.43 -26.01 4.26
N GLY A 245 14.11 -25.37 5.39
CA GLY A 245 13.66 -26.06 6.58
C GLY A 245 12.50 -27.01 6.30
N SER A 246 11.49 -26.53 5.56
CA SER A 246 10.32 -27.33 5.16
C SER A 246 10.69 -28.49 4.22
N LEU A 247 11.63 -28.29 3.29
CA LEU A 247 12.13 -29.36 2.41
C LEU A 247 12.97 -30.41 3.15
N SER A 248 13.72 -29.99 4.17
CA SER A 248 14.61 -30.85 4.97
C SER A 248 13.89 -31.70 6.04
N GLN A 249 12.55 -31.65 6.11
CA GLN A 249 11.67 -32.55 6.86
C GLN A 249 11.82 -32.62 8.39
N ARG A 250 12.60 -31.75 9.06
CA ARG A 250 12.78 -31.86 10.52
C ARG A 250 11.64 -31.32 11.40
N ALA A 251 10.77 -30.45 10.90
CA ALA A 251 9.51 -30.11 11.57
C ALA A 251 8.57 -29.34 10.64
N HIS A 252 7.48 -29.98 10.18
CA HIS A 252 6.39 -29.25 9.54
C HIS A 252 5.53 -28.59 10.63
N HIS A 253 5.86 -27.35 10.98
CA HIS A 253 5.01 -26.59 11.88
C HIS A 253 3.76 -26.09 11.13
N PRO A 254 2.52 -26.44 11.54
CA PRO A 254 1.30 -26.15 10.77
C PRO A 254 1.08 -24.64 10.56
N ARG A 255 1.54 -23.80 11.51
CA ARG A 255 1.44 -22.34 11.38
C ARG A 255 2.31 -21.78 10.24
N VAL A 256 3.43 -22.43 9.87
CA VAL A 256 4.27 -21.97 8.74
C VAL A 256 3.48 -22.01 7.43
N ASN A 257 2.72 -23.09 7.20
CA ASN A 257 1.87 -23.20 6.02
C ASN A 257 0.75 -22.15 6.01
N THR A 258 0.12 -21.90 7.16
CA THR A 258 -0.90 -20.84 7.29
C THR A 258 -0.31 -19.47 6.99
N LEU A 259 0.83 -19.13 7.61
CA LEU A 259 1.53 -17.86 7.38
C LEU A 259 1.92 -17.72 5.90
N MET A 260 2.43 -18.77 5.27
CA MET A 260 2.84 -18.77 3.88
C MET A 260 1.65 -18.53 2.96
N ALA A 261 0.54 -19.25 3.17
CA ALA A 261 -0.69 -19.05 2.43
C ALA A 261 -1.25 -17.63 2.61
N SER A 262 -1.18 -17.06 3.83
CA SER A 262 -1.56 -15.68 4.09
C SER A 262 -0.71 -14.69 3.30
N VAL A 263 0.62 -14.83 3.29
CA VAL A 263 1.49 -13.96 2.50
C VAL A 263 1.16 -14.05 1.02
N VAL A 264 1.10 -15.25 0.45
CA VAL A 264 0.78 -15.46 -0.99
C VAL A 264 -0.56 -14.84 -1.34
N SER A 265 -1.60 -15.09 -0.55
CA SER A 265 -2.95 -14.53 -0.78
C SER A 265 -2.91 -13.00 -0.79
N ILE A 266 -2.17 -12.40 0.12
CA ILE A 266 -2.12 -10.95 0.32
C ILE A 266 -1.29 -10.27 -0.76
N THR A 267 -0.13 -10.81 -1.09
CA THR A 267 0.68 -10.31 -2.21
C THR A 267 -0.08 -10.48 -3.54
N SER A 268 -0.81 -11.58 -3.72
CA SER A 268 -1.67 -11.80 -4.91
C SER A 268 -2.82 -10.81 -5.00
N ALA A 269 -3.40 -10.41 -3.88
CA ALA A 269 -4.48 -9.44 -3.84
C ALA A 269 -3.99 -8.00 -4.06
N VAL A 270 -2.84 -7.65 -3.49
CA VAL A 270 -2.29 -6.28 -3.54
C VAL A 270 -1.59 -5.99 -4.87
N LEU A 271 -0.87 -6.96 -5.45
CA LEU A 271 -0.03 -6.72 -6.63
C LEU A 271 -0.81 -6.21 -7.86
N PRO A 272 -1.98 -6.75 -8.24
CA PRO A 272 -2.75 -6.26 -9.39
C PRO A 272 -3.26 -4.83 -9.22
N VAL A 273 -3.44 -4.39 -7.98
CA VAL A 273 -3.94 -3.05 -7.65
C VAL A 273 -2.82 -2.08 -7.27
N ALA A 274 -1.57 -2.54 -7.21
CA ALA A 274 -0.44 -1.78 -6.69
C ALA A 274 -0.19 -0.49 -7.50
N SER A 275 -0.23 -0.57 -8.83
CA SER A 275 0.00 0.59 -9.70
C SER A 275 -1.02 1.72 -9.48
N THR A 276 -2.25 1.38 -9.09
CA THR A 276 -3.37 2.33 -9.02
C THR A 276 -3.64 2.80 -7.59
N TYR A 277 -3.68 1.88 -6.64
CA TYR A 277 -4.07 2.16 -5.27
C TYR A 277 -2.88 2.33 -4.33
N LEU A 278 -1.81 1.57 -4.51
CA LEU A 278 -0.63 1.69 -3.65
C LEU A 278 0.06 3.04 -3.86
N GLN A 279 -0.04 3.66 -5.04
CA GLN A 279 0.43 5.03 -5.28
C GLN A 279 -0.37 6.06 -4.47
N ARG A 280 -1.69 5.87 -4.32
CA ARG A 280 -2.54 6.78 -3.53
C ARG A 280 -2.42 6.53 -2.02
N ARG A 281 -2.04 5.31 -1.65
CA ARG A 281 -2.03 4.80 -0.27
C ARG A 281 -0.64 4.32 0.12
N ALA A 282 0.36 5.06 -0.33
CA ALA A 282 1.73 4.66 -0.23
C ALA A 282 2.16 4.52 1.24
N GLU A 283 1.54 5.27 2.17
CA GLU A 283 1.77 5.18 3.61
C GLU A 283 1.54 3.78 4.19
N TYR A 284 0.74 2.94 3.53
CA TYR A 284 0.51 1.55 3.95
C TYR A 284 1.54 0.58 3.36
N ALA A 285 2.32 0.97 2.35
CA ALA A 285 3.34 0.10 1.75
C ALA A 285 4.43 -0.27 2.78
N ALA A 286 4.89 0.72 3.57
CA ALA A 286 5.85 0.50 4.64
C ALA A 286 5.29 -0.44 5.73
N GLU A 287 4.01 -0.29 6.08
CA GLU A 287 3.35 -1.14 7.06
C GLU A 287 3.19 -2.58 6.54
N ILE A 288 2.76 -2.79 5.29
CA ILE A 288 2.72 -4.14 4.70
C ILE A 288 4.10 -4.78 4.75
N MET A 289 5.14 -4.07 4.32
CA MET A 289 6.50 -4.61 4.32
C MET A 289 6.97 -4.99 5.72
N THR A 290 6.61 -4.19 6.72
CA THR A 290 6.90 -4.50 8.13
C THR A 290 6.16 -5.77 8.57
N GLN A 291 4.90 -5.94 8.19
CA GLN A 291 4.14 -7.14 8.54
C GLN A 291 4.60 -8.39 7.78
N LEU A 292 5.02 -8.27 6.52
CA LEU A 292 5.66 -9.34 5.75
C LEU A 292 6.99 -9.77 6.39
N TYR A 293 7.78 -8.81 6.86
CA TYR A 293 8.99 -9.04 7.63
C TYR A 293 8.70 -9.86 8.90
N TRP A 294 7.76 -9.42 9.74
CA TRP A 294 7.43 -10.16 10.96
C TRP A 294 6.85 -11.55 10.68
N THR A 295 6.01 -11.66 9.66
CA THR A 295 5.40 -12.93 9.25
C THR A 295 6.46 -13.95 8.86
N THR A 296 7.42 -13.56 8.04
CA THR A 296 8.51 -14.44 7.59
C THR A 296 9.54 -14.70 8.70
N SER A 297 9.81 -13.73 9.59
CA SER A 297 10.61 -13.96 10.80
C SER A 297 10.03 -15.07 11.67
N ILE A 298 8.70 -15.03 11.90
CA ILE A 298 8.01 -16.05 12.70
C ILE A 298 8.08 -17.42 12.01
N MET A 299 8.01 -17.48 10.68
CA MET A 299 8.23 -18.73 9.94
C MET A 299 9.64 -19.29 10.19
N ASP A 300 10.66 -18.44 10.16
CA ASP A 300 12.06 -18.79 10.39
C ASP A 300 12.27 -19.36 11.80
N ASP A 301 11.76 -18.67 12.83
CA ASP A 301 11.80 -19.13 14.23
C ASP A 301 11.13 -20.50 14.39
N PHE A 302 9.96 -20.71 13.78
CA PHE A 302 9.27 -22.01 13.85
C PHE A 302 10.07 -23.13 13.17
N VAL A 303 10.84 -22.80 12.14
CA VAL A 303 11.66 -23.77 11.41
C VAL A 303 12.92 -24.15 12.19
N TYR A 304 13.56 -23.20 12.89
CA TYR A 304 14.78 -23.46 13.66
C TYR A 304 14.51 -23.95 15.08
N ASP A 305 13.68 -23.23 15.82
CA ASP A 305 13.50 -23.41 17.26
C ASP A 305 12.21 -24.15 17.60
N GLY A 306 11.32 -24.34 16.62
CA GLY A 306 10.00 -24.94 16.83
C GLY A 306 9.01 -24.03 17.58
N MET A 307 9.46 -22.87 18.07
CA MET A 307 8.65 -21.84 18.74
C MET A 307 9.19 -20.45 18.40
N SER A 308 8.29 -19.46 18.25
CA SER A 308 8.66 -18.05 18.09
C SER A 308 8.36 -17.26 19.36
N GLN A 309 9.33 -16.45 19.83
CA GLN A 309 9.13 -15.51 20.94
C GLN A 309 8.10 -14.42 20.58
N ASP A 310 7.98 -14.09 19.28
CA ASP A 310 6.98 -13.18 18.74
C ASP A 310 5.65 -13.90 18.41
N GLY A 311 5.45 -15.14 18.87
CA GLY A 311 4.27 -15.94 18.57
C GLY A 311 2.94 -15.33 19.02
N CYS A 312 2.96 -14.37 19.95
CA CYS A 312 1.79 -13.61 20.39
C CYS A 312 1.32 -12.58 19.35
N ARG A 313 2.17 -12.21 18.39
CA ARG A 313 1.76 -11.40 17.25
C ARG A 313 0.89 -12.23 16.33
N ASN A 314 -0.13 -11.60 15.78
CA ASN A 314 -1.01 -12.16 14.76
C ASN A 314 -0.83 -11.36 13.46
N PRO A 315 0.34 -11.48 12.80
CA PRO A 315 0.59 -10.73 11.58
C PRO A 315 -0.32 -11.20 10.44
N GLU A 316 -0.92 -12.40 10.51
CA GLU A 316 -1.93 -12.87 9.57
C GLU A 316 -3.14 -11.92 9.54
N MET A 317 -3.66 -11.58 10.73
CA MET A 317 -4.79 -10.66 10.90
C MET A 317 -4.44 -9.24 10.42
N GLU A 318 -3.23 -8.77 10.74
CA GLU A 318 -2.82 -7.42 10.38
C GLU A 318 -2.52 -7.28 8.89
N LEU A 319 -1.86 -8.27 8.27
CA LEU A 319 -1.70 -8.32 6.82
C LEU A 319 -3.07 -8.36 6.13
N ALA A 320 -4.03 -9.16 6.61
CA ALA A 320 -5.35 -9.23 6.02
C ALA A 320 -6.08 -7.88 6.11
N ARG A 321 -5.96 -7.19 7.25
CA ARG A 321 -6.48 -5.82 7.44
C ARG A 321 -5.86 -4.82 6.46
N LEU A 322 -4.54 -4.86 6.26
CA LEU A 322 -3.82 -3.96 5.36
C LEU A 322 -4.11 -4.24 3.88
N ALA A 323 -4.13 -5.52 3.50
CA ALA A 323 -4.51 -5.96 2.16
C ALA A 323 -5.91 -5.45 1.83
N TRP A 324 -6.84 -5.64 2.76
CA TRP A 324 -8.20 -5.19 2.61
C TRP A 324 -8.30 -3.68 2.45
N ILE A 325 -7.56 -2.91 3.27
CA ILE A 325 -7.48 -1.46 3.09
C ILE A 325 -7.04 -1.19 1.66
N ILE A 326 -5.89 -1.64 1.19
CA ILE A 326 -5.38 -1.26 -0.13
C ILE A 326 -6.27 -1.69 -1.30
N VAL A 327 -6.88 -2.87 -1.23
CA VAL A 327 -7.74 -3.40 -2.30
C VAL A 327 -9.11 -2.71 -2.32
N THR A 328 -9.57 -2.15 -1.21
CA THR A 328 -10.84 -1.42 -1.20
C THR A 328 -10.67 0.01 -1.75
N PRO A 329 -11.41 0.38 -2.81
CA PRO A 329 -11.40 1.76 -3.30
C PRO A 329 -11.79 2.72 -2.19
N ASP A 330 -11.25 3.95 -2.25
CA ASP A 330 -11.65 5.00 -1.32
C ASP A 330 -13.18 5.11 -1.32
N PRO A 331 -13.84 5.17 -0.15
CA PRO A 331 -15.26 5.42 -0.13
C PRO A 331 -15.51 6.72 -0.89
N THR A 332 -16.46 6.71 -1.83
CA THR A 332 -16.76 7.82 -2.76
C THR A 332 -17.29 9.10 -2.08
N ILE A 333 -17.13 9.20 -0.76
CA ILE A 333 -17.64 10.28 0.07
C ILE A 333 -16.62 11.40 0.07
N GLY A 334 -16.87 12.38 -0.80
CA GLY A 334 -16.18 13.67 -0.78
C GLY A 334 -16.34 14.38 0.57
N CYS A 335 -15.29 15.13 0.91
CA CYS A 335 -15.16 16.12 2.01
C CYS A 335 -14.61 15.65 3.38
N SER A 336 -13.31 15.95 3.55
CA SER A 336 -12.77 16.90 4.56
C SER A 336 -12.25 16.36 5.90
N ASN A 337 -10.92 16.35 6.00
CA ASN A 337 -10.08 16.93 7.06
C ASN A 337 -10.51 16.81 8.53
N THR A 338 -11.00 15.65 8.95
CA THR A 338 -11.14 15.35 10.38
C THR A 338 -10.13 14.28 10.80
N SER A 339 -9.54 14.53 11.98
CA SER A 339 -8.53 13.74 12.70
C SER A 339 -8.41 12.26 12.28
N ALA A 340 -7.19 11.89 11.84
CA ALA A 340 -6.86 10.59 11.27
C ALA A 340 -7.13 9.38 12.18
N SER A 341 -7.26 9.55 13.50
CA SER A 341 -7.48 8.43 14.43
C SER A 341 -8.96 8.04 14.54
N SER A 342 -9.88 9.01 14.58
CA SER A 342 -11.33 8.76 14.66
C SER A 342 -11.89 8.20 13.36
N ASN A 343 -11.27 8.58 12.23
CA ASN A 343 -11.68 8.13 10.92
C ASN A 343 -11.36 6.63 10.68
N ARG A 344 -10.30 6.08 11.29
CA ARG A 344 -9.90 4.67 11.12
C ARG A 344 -10.98 3.69 11.58
N HIS A 345 -11.59 3.91 12.75
CA HIS A 345 -12.66 3.04 13.24
C HIS A 345 -13.94 3.18 12.40
N THR A 346 -14.22 4.37 11.90
CA THR A 346 -15.39 4.61 11.03
C THR A 346 -15.21 3.95 9.66
N ILE A 347 -14.04 4.13 9.03
CA ILE A 347 -13.69 3.50 7.74
C ILE A 347 -13.64 1.99 7.88
N SER A 348 -12.98 1.47 8.93
CA SER A 348 -12.95 0.03 9.22
C SER A 348 -14.35 -0.53 9.49
N GLY A 349 -15.21 0.23 10.18
CA GLY A 349 -16.60 -0.16 10.43
C GLY A 349 -17.44 -0.21 9.16
N THR A 350 -17.31 0.77 8.27
CA THR A 350 -18.01 0.76 6.97
C THR A 350 -17.53 -0.40 6.09
N ILE A 351 -16.23 -0.66 6.09
CA ILE A 351 -15.59 -1.72 5.34
C ILE A 351 -16.04 -3.11 5.81
N VAL A 352 -15.97 -3.38 7.12
CA VAL A 352 -16.37 -4.68 7.69
C VAL A 352 -17.86 -4.94 7.43
N LYS A 353 -18.67 -3.87 7.49
CA LYS A 353 -20.09 -3.93 7.15
C LYS A 353 -20.30 -4.31 5.67
N ASP A 354 -19.60 -3.68 4.73
CA ASP A 354 -19.75 -3.99 3.30
C ASP A 354 -19.27 -5.41 2.97
N ALA A 355 -18.17 -5.85 3.60
CA ALA A 355 -17.67 -7.23 3.50
C ALA A 355 -18.67 -8.25 4.05
N LEU A 356 -19.31 -7.95 5.19
CA LEU A 356 -20.35 -8.80 5.78
C LEU A 356 -21.57 -8.91 4.87
N LEU A 357 -22.03 -7.80 4.28
CA LEU A 357 -23.15 -7.81 3.34
C LEU A 357 -22.83 -8.64 2.09
N PHE A 358 -21.65 -8.44 1.50
CA PHE A 358 -21.19 -9.21 0.34
C PHE A 358 -21.06 -10.71 0.65
N ALA A 359 -20.47 -11.07 1.79
CA ALA A 359 -20.34 -12.46 2.22
C ALA A 359 -21.70 -13.12 2.46
N LEU A 360 -22.65 -12.42 3.11
CA LEU A 360 -24.00 -12.93 3.31
C LEU A 360 -24.74 -13.12 1.98
N GLU A 361 -24.59 -12.19 1.03
CA GLU A 361 -25.17 -12.32 -0.30
C GLU A 361 -24.57 -13.52 -1.06
N ALA A 362 -23.25 -13.66 -1.05
CA ALA A 362 -22.57 -14.80 -1.66
C ALA A 362 -23.04 -16.14 -1.07
N VAL A 363 -23.20 -16.21 0.27
CA VAL A 363 -23.73 -17.41 0.95
C VAL A 363 -25.19 -17.68 0.54
N VAL A 364 -26.04 -16.65 0.44
CA VAL A 364 -27.43 -16.82 -0.03
C VAL A 364 -27.47 -17.38 -1.45
N GLN A 365 -26.61 -16.90 -2.35
CA GLN A 365 -26.52 -17.37 -3.73
C GLN A 365 -25.93 -18.78 -3.85
N SER A 366 -24.95 -19.14 -3.00
CA SER A 366 -24.29 -20.45 -3.06
C SER A 366 -25.04 -21.57 -2.33
N SER A 367 -26.02 -21.23 -1.48
CA SER A 367 -26.69 -22.18 -0.59
C SER A 367 -28.00 -22.75 -1.14
N ASP A 368 -28.22 -22.74 -2.45
CA ASP A 368 -29.41 -23.34 -3.08
C ASP A 368 -29.55 -24.84 -2.76
N ALA A 369 -28.42 -25.53 -2.55
CA ALA A 369 -28.38 -26.94 -2.15
C ALA A 369 -28.61 -27.16 -0.64
N PHE A 370 -28.64 -26.11 0.18
CA PHE A 370 -28.76 -26.19 1.64
C PHE A 370 -29.82 -25.20 2.16
N PRO A 371 -31.11 -25.54 2.05
CA PRO A 371 -32.22 -24.64 2.39
C PRO A 371 -32.16 -24.02 3.81
N PRO A 372 -31.75 -24.75 4.87
CA PRO A 372 -31.61 -24.14 6.20
C PRO A 372 -30.54 -23.04 6.26
N LEU A 373 -29.42 -23.23 5.56
CA LEU A 373 -28.34 -22.26 5.50
C LEU A 373 -28.74 -21.03 4.68
N LYS A 374 -29.41 -21.24 3.54
CA LYS A 374 -29.97 -20.15 2.73
C LYS A 374 -30.97 -19.30 3.51
N SER A 375 -31.86 -19.93 4.28
CA SER A 375 -32.83 -19.26 5.14
C SER A 375 -32.15 -18.42 6.22
N ALA A 376 -31.14 -18.99 6.92
CA ALA A 376 -30.38 -18.29 7.94
C ALA A 376 -29.59 -17.10 7.39
N ALA A 377 -28.88 -17.28 6.26
CA ALA A 377 -28.12 -16.22 5.60
C ALA A 377 -29.05 -15.11 5.07
N SER A 378 -30.20 -15.47 4.50
CA SER A 378 -31.21 -14.50 4.04
C SER A 378 -31.79 -13.69 5.20
N GLY A 379 -32.04 -14.34 6.35
CA GLY A 379 -32.47 -13.68 7.58
C GLY A 379 -31.44 -12.69 8.11
N LEU A 380 -30.16 -13.09 8.19
CA LEU A 380 -29.06 -12.20 8.61
C LEU A 380 -28.87 -11.02 7.66
N LEU A 381 -28.95 -11.26 6.34
CA LEU A 381 -28.88 -10.21 5.32
C LEU A 381 -30.02 -9.21 5.47
N PHE A 382 -31.25 -9.69 5.72
CA PHE A 382 -32.40 -8.84 6.02
C PHE A 382 -32.16 -8.00 7.28
N PHE A 383 -31.58 -8.59 8.33
CA PHE A 383 -31.27 -7.84 9.55
C PHE A 383 -30.20 -6.77 9.35
N ALA A 384 -29.12 -7.10 8.65
CA ALA A 384 -28.04 -6.17 8.34
C ALA A 384 -28.52 -5.00 7.47
N THR A 385 -29.29 -5.29 6.41
CA THR A 385 -29.88 -4.28 5.51
C THR A 385 -30.84 -3.37 6.26
N SER A 386 -31.65 -3.92 7.15
CA SER A 386 -32.62 -3.16 7.93
C SER A 386 -31.96 -2.31 9.02
N ALA A 387 -30.90 -2.81 9.66
CA ALA A 387 -30.07 -2.02 10.56
C ALA A 387 -29.37 -0.86 9.82
N GLU A 388 -28.89 -1.10 8.59
CA GLU A 388 -28.34 -0.08 7.73
C GLU A 388 -29.37 1.00 7.40
N MET A 389 -30.57 0.63 6.95
CA MET A 389 -31.66 1.59 6.71
C MET A 389 -32.01 2.41 7.96
N ALA A 390 -32.05 1.78 9.13
CA ALA A 390 -32.30 2.50 10.38
C ALA A 390 -31.19 3.53 10.69
N SER A 391 -29.93 3.16 10.42
CA SER A 391 -28.76 4.01 10.62
C SER A 391 -28.66 5.17 9.60
N SER A 392 -28.99 4.92 8.32
CA SER A 392 -28.98 5.93 7.26
C SER A 392 -29.99 7.03 7.53
N ASN A 393 -31.15 6.67 8.05
CA ASN A 393 -32.19 7.64 8.42
C ASN A 393 -31.73 8.58 9.56
N LYS A 394 -30.83 8.14 10.46
CA LYS A 394 -30.22 9.05 11.47
C LYS A 394 -29.33 10.09 10.81
N LYS A 395 -28.60 9.72 9.75
CA LYS A 395 -27.83 10.67 8.94
C LYS A 395 -28.75 11.65 8.22
N GLN A 396 -29.80 11.16 7.54
CA GLN A 396 -30.77 12.00 6.84
C GLN A 396 -31.46 13.01 7.76
N VAL A 397 -31.89 12.61 8.96
CA VAL A 397 -32.46 13.53 9.96
C VAL A 397 -31.47 14.65 10.33
N ARG A 398 -30.20 14.31 10.58
CA ARG A 398 -29.17 15.34 10.85
C ARG A 398 -28.94 16.27 9.66
N ASP A 399 -28.96 15.73 8.45
CA ASP A 399 -28.79 16.52 7.22
C ASP A 399 -29.98 17.48 7.00
N ILE A 400 -31.20 17.07 7.34
CA ILE A 400 -32.39 17.94 7.33
C ILE A 400 -32.23 19.08 8.33
N TYR A 401 -31.86 18.80 9.59
CA TYR A 401 -31.60 19.86 10.57
C TYR A 401 -30.53 20.85 10.08
N LYS A 402 -29.44 20.35 9.50
CA LYS A 402 -28.40 21.20 8.92
C LYS A 402 -28.91 22.09 7.78
N ARG A 403 -29.82 21.58 6.94
CA ARG A 403 -30.45 22.37 5.86
C ARG A 403 -31.38 23.44 6.44
N ILE A 404 -32.16 23.10 7.46
CA ILE A 404 -33.00 24.05 8.20
C ILE A 404 -32.15 25.16 8.82
N ASP A 405 -31.03 24.83 9.49
CA ASP A 405 -30.11 25.82 10.06
C ASP A 405 -29.50 26.72 8.98
N GLY A 406 -29.11 26.16 7.83
CA GLY A 406 -28.59 26.91 6.69
C GLY A 406 -29.63 27.86 6.07
N LEU A 407 -30.89 27.41 6.02
CA LEU A 407 -32.00 28.24 5.57
C LEU A 407 -32.28 29.38 6.56
N ALA A 408 -32.30 29.09 7.87
CA ALA A 408 -32.47 30.09 8.93
C ALA A 408 -31.35 31.14 8.90
N ALA A 409 -30.09 30.74 8.71
CA ALA A 409 -28.97 31.67 8.55
C ALA A 409 -29.12 32.56 7.30
N SER A 410 -29.60 31.99 6.20
CA SER A 410 -29.85 32.75 4.96
C SER A 410 -30.94 33.82 5.15
N LEU A 411 -32.01 33.47 5.88
CA LEU A 411 -33.08 34.40 6.26
C LEU A 411 -32.57 35.52 7.17
N GLN A 412 -31.76 35.18 8.18
CA GLN A 412 -31.16 36.17 9.09
C GLN A 412 -30.27 37.17 8.33
N HIS A 413 -29.50 36.71 7.34
CA HIS A 413 -28.71 37.59 6.48
C HIS A 413 -29.54 38.51 5.59
N GLY A 414 -30.72 38.07 5.13
CA GLY A 414 -31.65 38.94 4.39
C GLY A 414 -32.23 40.08 5.25
N THR A 415 -32.27 39.91 6.57
CA THR A 415 -32.79 40.90 7.53
C THR A 415 -31.73 41.84 8.10
N VAL A 416 -30.81 42.35 7.26
CA VAL A 416 -29.78 43.31 7.71
C VAL A 416 -30.43 44.47 8.47
N LYS A 417 -29.97 44.72 9.70
CA LYS A 417 -30.50 45.74 10.62
C LYS A 417 -30.64 47.10 9.92
N GLY A 418 -31.87 47.51 9.65
CA GLY A 418 -32.21 48.86 9.21
C GLY A 418 -32.99 48.96 7.91
N SER A 419 -33.06 47.89 7.11
CA SER A 419 -33.89 47.89 5.89
C SER A 419 -35.35 47.57 6.27
N PRO A 420 -36.33 48.40 5.90
CA PRO A 420 -37.74 48.09 6.16
C PRO A 420 -38.14 46.82 5.39
N ILE A 421 -38.60 45.80 6.13
CA ILE A 421 -39.10 44.55 5.55
C ILE A 421 -40.33 44.91 4.71
N THR A 422 -40.25 44.71 3.40
CA THR A 422 -41.39 44.94 2.51
C THR A 422 -42.51 43.93 2.82
N PRO A 423 -43.79 44.26 2.59
CA PRO A 423 -44.90 43.33 2.77
C PRO A 423 -44.72 41.98 2.03
N GLY A 424 -44.12 41.98 0.83
CA GLY A 424 -43.85 40.76 0.07
C GLY A 424 -42.81 39.83 0.73
N HIS A 425 -41.78 40.40 1.37
CA HIS A 425 -40.83 39.62 2.18
C HIS A 425 -41.55 38.95 3.37
N GLN A 426 -42.48 39.66 4.00
CA GLN A 426 -43.23 39.14 5.14
C GLN A 426 -44.16 37.99 4.74
N GLU A 427 -44.80 38.07 3.57
CA GLU A 427 -45.64 36.99 3.03
C GLU A 427 -44.81 35.75 2.67
N ALA A 428 -43.67 35.91 1.99
CA ALA A 428 -42.78 34.80 1.65
C ALA A 428 -42.17 34.12 2.89
N ILE A 429 -41.78 34.90 3.91
CA ILE A 429 -41.30 34.37 5.19
C ILE A 429 -42.41 33.63 5.93
N LYS A 430 -43.65 34.14 5.89
CA LYS A 430 -44.80 33.50 6.52
C LYS A 430 -45.13 32.16 5.87
N ALA A 431 -45.17 32.09 4.54
CA ALA A 431 -45.38 30.84 3.80
C ALA A 431 -44.29 29.80 4.12
N LEU A 432 -43.02 30.21 4.10
CA LEU A 432 -41.90 29.33 4.45
C LEU A 432 -41.96 28.84 5.91
N ALA A 433 -42.42 29.68 6.84
CA ALA A 433 -42.58 29.30 8.24
C ALA A 433 -43.72 28.29 8.44
N GLU A 434 -44.81 28.42 7.69
CA GLU A 434 -45.92 27.44 7.67
C GLU A 434 -45.44 26.10 7.12
N ASP A 435 -44.67 26.09 6.02
CA ASP A 435 -44.08 24.87 5.46
C ASP A 435 -43.11 24.18 6.43
N ILE A 436 -42.23 24.95 7.10
CA ILE A 436 -41.29 24.39 8.10
C ILE A 436 -42.04 23.82 9.31
N ALA A 437 -43.14 24.46 9.73
CA ALA A 437 -43.95 23.96 10.84
C ALA A 437 -44.60 22.62 10.50
N TYR A 438 -45.16 22.49 9.30
CA TYR A 438 -45.71 21.23 8.79
C TYR A 438 -44.66 20.12 8.74
N LEU A 439 -43.47 20.40 8.18
CA LEU A 439 -42.36 19.46 8.13
C LEU A 439 -41.87 19.03 9.52
N ASN A 440 -41.92 19.93 10.50
CA ASN A 440 -41.54 19.63 11.87
C ASN A 440 -42.55 18.68 12.56
N GLU A 441 -43.84 18.78 12.25
CA GLU A 441 -44.85 17.82 12.71
C GLU A 441 -44.60 16.43 12.13
N GLU A 442 -44.36 16.31 10.82
CA GLU A 442 -44.01 15.02 10.19
C GLU A 442 -42.73 14.40 10.76
N LEU A 443 -41.71 15.22 11.03
CA LEU A 443 -40.47 14.77 11.68
C LEU A 443 -40.71 14.30 13.11
N ASN A 444 -41.58 14.98 13.86
CA ASN A 444 -41.93 14.58 15.22
C ASN A 444 -42.68 13.24 15.24
N GLU A 445 -43.58 12.98 14.28
CA GLU A 445 -44.23 11.67 14.14
C GLU A 445 -43.20 10.55 13.92
N ILE A 446 -42.22 10.78 13.05
CA ILE A 446 -41.10 9.84 12.81
C ILE A 446 -40.28 9.63 14.09
N VAL A 447 -40.01 10.69 14.86
CA VAL A 447 -39.25 10.62 16.12
C VAL A 447 -40.00 9.84 17.19
N GLU A 448 -41.31 10.09 17.36
CA GLU A 448 -42.16 9.40 18.31
C GLU A 448 -42.28 7.90 17.98
N GLU A 449 -42.50 7.54 16.72
CA GLU A 449 -42.51 6.13 16.29
C GLU A 449 -41.17 5.43 16.55
N ARG A 450 -40.06 6.17 16.47
CA ARG A 450 -38.69 5.67 16.69
C ARG A 450 -38.32 5.45 18.15
N LYS A 451 -39.12 5.91 19.12
CA LYS A 451 -38.89 5.62 20.55
C LYS A 451 -39.00 4.12 20.84
N SER A 452 -39.81 3.39 20.07
CA SER A 452 -39.88 1.92 20.15
C SER A 452 -38.80 1.26 19.28
N ARG A 453 -37.98 0.39 19.89
CA ARG A 453 -36.88 -0.33 19.21
C ARG A 453 -37.37 -1.23 18.08
N PHE A 454 -38.51 -1.90 18.25
CA PHE A 454 -39.09 -2.78 17.23
C PHE A 454 -39.75 -1.97 16.11
N ARG A 455 -40.51 -0.92 16.43
CA ARG A 455 -41.13 -0.06 15.40
C ARG A 455 -40.08 0.66 14.56
N ARG A 456 -38.98 1.11 15.17
CA ARG A 456 -37.84 1.72 14.47
C ARG A 456 -37.32 0.85 13.34
N PHE A 457 -37.34 -0.48 13.52
CA PHE A 457 -36.79 -1.42 12.56
C PHE A 457 -37.74 -1.68 11.40
N PHE A 458 -39.02 -1.96 11.69
CA PHE A 458 -40.03 -2.20 10.65
C PHE A 458 -40.44 -0.94 9.89
N ALA A 459 -40.42 0.22 10.54
CA ALA A 459 -40.76 1.50 9.93
C ALA A 459 -39.58 2.16 9.20
N ALA A 460 -38.35 1.62 9.29
CA ALA A 460 -37.16 2.25 8.71
C ALA A 460 -37.30 2.56 7.21
N LYS A 461 -37.90 1.65 6.43
CA LYS A 461 -38.14 1.87 4.99
C LYS A 461 -39.18 2.96 4.74
N ARG A 462 -40.28 2.97 5.50
CA ARG A 462 -41.31 4.03 5.44
C ARG A 462 -40.72 5.38 5.83
N HIS A 463 -39.97 5.43 6.94
CA HIS A 463 -39.27 6.62 7.42
C HIS A 463 -38.26 7.14 6.40
N ARG A 464 -37.55 6.28 5.67
CA ARG A 464 -36.63 6.71 4.60
C ARG A 464 -37.37 7.46 3.50
N ASN A 465 -38.51 6.93 3.06
CA ASN A 465 -39.32 7.58 2.03
C ASN A 465 -39.90 8.90 2.52
N ALA A 466 -40.44 8.93 3.76
CA ALA A 466 -40.94 10.17 4.37
C ALA A 466 -39.83 11.22 4.54
N LEU A 467 -38.64 10.85 5.01
CA LEU A 467 -37.50 11.77 5.12
C LEU A 467 -37.03 12.30 3.76
N GLN A 468 -37.10 11.47 2.71
CA GLN A 468 -36.78 11.91 1.35
C GLN A 468 -37.82 12.91 0.83
N ASP A 469 -39.09 12.71 1.16
CA ASP A 469 -40.17 13.62 0.83
C ASP A 469 -39.99 14.97 1.54
N VAL A 470 -39.73 14.96 2.86
CA VAL A 470 -39.37 16.15 3.64
C VAL A 470 -38.20 16.93 3.03
N VAL A 471 -37.14 16.24 2.57
CA VAL A 471 -36.01 16.89 1.89
C VAL A 471 -36.46 17.56 0.59
N THR A 472 -37.32 16.90 -0.18
CA THR A 472 -37.81 17.41 -1.47
C THR A 472 -38.73 18.62 -1.26
N GLN A 473 -39.61 18.56 -0.27
CA GLN A 473 -40.48 19.67 0.13
C GLN A 473 -39.65 20.87 0.62
N LEU A 474 -38.64 20.63 1.46
CA LEU A 474 -37.75 21.69 1.96
C LEU A 474 -36.95 22.37 0.83
N ASP A 475 -36.47 21.60 -0.15
CA ASP A 475 -35.76 22.15 -1.31
C ASP A 475 -36.69 22.96 -2.22
N THR A 476 -37.95 22.53 -2.35
CA THR A 476 -38.99 23.26 -3.10
C THR A 476 -39.32 24.59 -2.42
N ALA A 477 -39.63 24.57 -1.12
CA ALA A 477 -39.93 25.78 -0.34
C ALA A 477 -38.76 26.79 -0.36
N ARG A 478 -37.51 26.28 -0.29
CA ARG A 478 -36.31 27.12 -0.45
C ARG A 478 -36.22 27.76 -1.83
N MET A 479 -36.51 27.02 -2.89
CA MET A 479 -36.46 27.52 -4.26
C MET A 479 -37.52 28.59 -4.51
N ASP A 480 -38.74 28.36 -4.01
CA ASP A 480 -39.85 29.31 -4.10
C ASP A 480 -39.53 30.60 -3.34
N TYR A 481 -38.93 30.50 -2.15
CA TYR A 481 -38.43 31.66 -1.41
C TYR A 481 -37.37 32.44 -2.20
N ILE A 482 -36.35 31.77 -2.74
CA ILE A 482 -35.30 32.43 -3.54
C ILE A 482 -35.89 33.12 -4.78
N MET A 483 -36.86 32.48 -5.43
CA MET A 483 -37.54 33.03 -6.61
C MET A 483 -38.38 34.25 -6.26
N ALA A 484 -39.14 34.21 -5.15
CA ALA A 484 -39.89 35.35 -4.65
C ALA A 484 -38.96 36.52 -4.31
N MET A 485 -37.85 36.25 -3.64
CA MET A 485 -36.81 37.25 -3.31
C MET A 485 -36.22 37.89 -4.58
N ALA A 486 -35.80 37.09 -5.55
CA ALA A 486 -35.23 37.59 -6.80
C ALA A 486 -36.24 38.43 -7.60
N THR A 487 -37.51 38.03 -7.62
CA THR A 487 -38.59 38.78 -8.26
C THR A 487 -38.79 40.13 -7.58
N LEU A 488 -38.77 40.15 -6.25
CA LEU A 488 -38.96 41.35 -5.45
C LEU A 488 -37.78 42.33 -5.55
N ASP A 489 -36.54 41.82 -5.63
CA ASP A 489 -35.37 42.64 -5.90
C ASP A 489 -35.45 43.26 -7.30
N ALA A 490 -35.88 42.48 -8.31
CA ALA A 490 -36.06 42.97 -9.67
C ALA A 490 -37.14 44.06 -9.77
N THR A 491 -38.27 43.91 -9.08
CA THR A 491 -39.32 44.95 -9.05
C THR A 491 -38.85 46.20 -8.32
N THR A 492 -38.16 46.04 -7.19
CA THR A 492 -37.60 47.17 -6.43
C THR A 492 -36.58 47.95 -7.26
N MET A 493 -35.70 47.26 -7.97
CA MET A 493 -34.74 47.90 -8.89
C MET A 493 -35.45 48.61 -10.04
N ALA A 494 -36.50 48.02 -10.61
CA ALA A 494 -37.30 48.63 -11.67
C ALA A 494 -38.01 49.91 -11.17
N ASP A 495 -38.59 49.88 -9.97
CA ASP A 495 -39.27 51.02 -9.36
C ASP A 495 -38.29 52.14 -8.99
N VAL A 496 -37.14 51.82 -8.41
CA VAL A 496 -36.08 52.80 -8.11
C VAL A 496 -35.60 53.44 -9.41
N HIS A 497 -35.35 52.65 -10.46
CA HIS A 497 -34.96 53.17 -11.77
C HIS A 497 -36.05 54.05 -12.39
N GLY A 498 -37.31 53.67 -12.23
CA GLY A 498 -38.47 54.47 -12.65
C GLY A 498 -38.50 55.84 -11.96
N HIS A 499 -38.35 55.87 -10.64
CA HIS A 499 -38.29 57.12 -9.86
C HIS A 499 -37.08 57.97 -10.21
N VAL A 500 -35.89 57.37 -10.34
CA VAL A 500 -34.67 58.10 -10.73
C VAL A 500 -34.85 58.73 -12.11
N LYS A 501 -35.43 58.03 -13.08
CA LYS A 501 -35.76 58.59 -14.40
C LYS A 501 -36.76 59.74 -14.30
N ALA A 502 -37.82 59.59 -13.51
CA ALA A 502 -38.82 60.64 -13.32
C ALA A 502 -38.21 61.91 -12.68
N ILE A 503 -37.41 61.77 -11.63
CA ILE A 503 -36.70 62.88 -10.97
C ILE A 503 -35.72 63.55 -11.93
N THR A 504 -34.96 62.75 -12.70
CA THR A 504 -34.02 63.25 -13.70
C THR A 504 -34.72 64.12 -14.75
N LEU A 505 -35.90 63.68 -15.23
CA LEU A 505 -36.73 64.45 -16.15
C LEU A 505 -37.25 65.76 -15.53
N VAL A 506 -37.73 65.71 -14.28
CA VAL A 506 -38.28 66.91 -13.59
C VAL A 506 -37.20 67.94 -13.29
N LEU A 507 -36.00 67.50 -12.90
CA LEU A 507 -34.89 68.40 -12.58
C LEU A 507 -34.12 68.87 -13.82
N ASN A 508 -34.51 68.42 -15.03
CA ASN A 508 -33.80 68.63 -16.29
C ASN A 508 -32.29 68.33 -16.19
N ALA A 509 -31.94 67.41 -15.29
CA ALA A 509 -30.56 67.03 -15.06
C ALA A 509 -30.15 66.11 -16.21
N GLN A 510 -29.21 66.55 -17.05
CA GLN A 510 -28.64 65.64 -18.03
C GLN A 510 -27.91 64.51 -17.28
N PRO A 511 -28.16 63.24 -17.62
CA PRO A 511 -27.47 62.12 -16.98
C PRO A 511 -25.97 62.32 -17.19
N VAL A 512 -25.24 62.47 -16.08
CA VAL A 512 -23.78 62.55 -16.09
C VAL A 512 -23.28 61.24 -16.70
N LEU A 513 -22.68 61.33 -17.89
CA LEU A 513 -22.10 60.17 -18.58
C LEU A 513 -21.11 59.50 -17.63
N ALA A 514 -21.36 58.22 -17.34
CA ALA A 514 -20.50 57.42 -16.48
C ALA A 514 -19.05 57.50 -17.02
N PRO A 515 -18.08 57.94 -16.20
CA PRO A 515 -16.69 58.06 -16.64
C PRO A 515 -16.16 56.67 -17.00
N GLY A 516 -16.08 56.35 -18.29
CA GLY A 516 -15.58 55.05 -18.76
C GLY A 516 -16.26 54.48 -20.00
N THR A 517 -17.45 54.95 -20.40
CA THR A 517 -18.06 54.55 -21.68
C THR A 517 -17.43 55.35 -22.84
N ARG A 518 -16.17 55.04 -23.16
CA ARG A 518 -15.56 55.46 -24.42
C ARG A 518 -16.40 54.88 -25.56
N ARG A 519 -16.92 55.78 -26.37
CA ARG A 519 -17.59 55.55 -27.65
C ARG A 519 -16.65 54.72 -28.53
N ALA A 520 -16.86 53.41 -28.58
CA ALA A 520 -16.22 52.56 -29.58
C ALA A 520 -16.92 52.83 -30.92
N ASP A 521 -16.25 53.67 -31.72
CA ASP A 521 -16.16 53.63 -33.17
C ASP A 521 -17.44 53.42 -33.98
N ALA A 522 -18.00 54.55 -34.43
CA ALA A 522 -18.49 54.65 -35.79
C ALA A 522 -17.31 55.05 -36.68
N VAL A 523 -16.70 54.08 -37.36
CA VAL A 523 -15.81 54.31 -38.50
C VAL A 523 -16.13 53.29 -39.58
N SER A 524 -16.64 53.83 -40.70
CA SER A 524 -16.82 53.24 -42.05
C SER A 524 -17.92 52.21 -42.25
#